data_AF-A0AAW8TVK4-F1
#
_entry.id   AF-A0AAW8TVK4-F1
#
_cell.length_a   1.000
_cell.length_b   1.000
_cell.length_c   1.000
_cell.angle_alpha   90.00
_cell.angle_beta   90.00
_cell.angle_gamma   90.00
#
_symmetry.space_group_name_H-M   'P 1'
#
loop_
_entity.id
_entity.type
_entity.pdbx_description
1 polymer ?
#
loop_
_entity_poly.entity_id
_entity_poly.type
_entity_poly.pdbx_seq_one_letter_code
_entity_poly.pdbx_strand_id
1 'polypeptide(L)' 'MPVGINTTYTFNYAMVKLPDGTIKKGKVATWDDYEGEQLQIKFEDGTTVLVNSTNAVLFVDPIK' A
#
# COMPACT_ATOMS: atom_id res chain seq x y z
N MET A 1 -27.01 -19.94 -4.08
CA MET A 1 -25.61 -20.04 -3.59
C MET A 1 -25.35 -18.79 -2.77
N PRO A 2 -24.90 -18.89 -1.50
CA PRO A 2 -24.62 -17.69 -0.73
C PRO A 2 -23.41 -16.99 -1.36
N VAL A 3 -23.59 -15.71 -1.71
CA VAL A 3 -22.49 -14.82 -2.11
C VAL A 3 -21.61 -14.71 -0.87
N GLY A 4 -20.45 -15.36 -0.89
CA GLY A 4 -19.42 -15.09 0.10
C GLY A 4 -19.13 -13.60 0.05
N ILE A 5 -19.27 -12.90 1.18
CA ILE A 5 -18.82 -11.51 1.29
C ILE A 5 -17.32 -11.58 1.08
N ASN A 6 -16.89 -11.25 -0.14
CA ASN A 6 -15.49 -11.16 -0.47
C ASN A 6 -15.01 -9.90 0.25
N THR A 7 -14.37 -10.05 1.41
CA THR A 7 -13.82 -8.91 2.15
C THR A 7 -12.61 -8.39 1.39
N THR A 8 -12.86 -7.57 0.36
CA THR A 8 -11.80 -6.81 -0.28
C THR A 8 -11.37 -5.72 0.70
N TYR A 9 -10.33 -5.99 1.49
CA TYR A 9 -9.68 -4.96 2.28
C TYR A 9 -9.07 -3.95 1.31
N THR A 10 -9.71 -2.79 1.19
CA THR A 10 -9.14 -1.68 0.44
C THR A 10 -8.26 -0.91 1.39
N PHE A 11 -6.94 -1.06 1.24
CA PHE A 11 -5.97 -0.27 1.99
C PHE A 11 -5.88 1.12 1.37
N ASN A 12 -6.28 2.13 2.14
CA ASN A 12 -6.40 3.51 1.68
C ASN A 12 -5.18 4.37 2.05
N TYR A 13 -4.25 3.82 2.83
CA TYR A 13 -3.05 4.54 3.28
C TYR A 13 -1.84 3.61 3.27
N ALA A 14 -0.65 4.20 3.12
CA ALA A 14 0.62 3.49 3.20
C ALA A 14 1.67 4.28 3.96
N MET A 15 2.57 3.54 4.62
CA MET A 15 3.91 4.01 5.00
C MET A 15 4.94 3.20 4.22
N VAL A 16 5.90 3.88 3.61
CA VAL A 16 6.96 3.27 2.80
C VAL A 16 8.30 3.85 3.22
N LYS A 17 9.23 2.97 3.62
CA LYS A 17 10.62 3.34 3.85
C LYS A 17 11.37 3.43 2.52
N LEU A 18 11.84 4.63 2.19
CA LEU A 18 12.60 4.90 0.97
C LEU A 18 14.08 4.55 1.14
N PRO A 19 14.84 4.42 0.03
CA PRO A 19 16.26 4.03 0.09
C PRO A 19 17.15 4.98 0.91
N ASP A 20 16.79 6.26 1.00
CA ASP A 20 17.47 7.27 1.82
C ASP A 20 17.12 7.18 3.32
N GLY A 21 16.27 6.22 3.70
CA GLY A 21 15.80 6.01 5.07
C GLY A 21 14.61 6.89 5.47
N THR A 22 14.16 7.80 4.61
CA THR A 22 12.97 8.61 4.87
C THR A 22 11.70 7.76 4.77
N ILE A 23 10.64 8.19 5.46
CA ILE A 23 9.34 7.53 5.42
C ILE A 23 8.38 8.38 4.59
N LYS A 24 7.93 7.86 3.45
CA LYS A 24 6.79 8.41 2.74
C LYS A 24 5.52 7.86 3.36
N LYS A 25 4.59 8.73 3.74
CA LYS A 25 3.28 8.36 4.27
C LYS A 25 2.17 9.13 3.57
N GLY A 26 1.01 8.51 3.40
CA GLY A 26 -0.13 9.21 2.82
C GLY A 26 -1.22 8.29 2.31
N LYS A 27 -2.22 8.90 1.67
CA LYS A 27 -3.31 8.20 1.00
C LYS A 27 -2.82 7.48 -0.26
N VAL A 28 -3.35 6.30 -0.46
CA VAL A 28 -3.07 5.41 -1.59
C VAL A 28 -4.24 5.51 -2.56
N ALA A 29 -3.94 5.78 -3.82
CA ALA A 29 -4.90 5.70 -4.91
C ALA A 29 -5.10 4.24 -5.33
N THR A 30 -4.01 3.50 -5.55
CA THR A 30 -4.02 2.05 -5.81
C THR A 30 -2.76 1.40 -5.25
N TRP A 31 -2.84 0.10 -4.99
CA TRP A 31 -1.69 -0.74 -4.72
C TRP A 31 -1.88 -2.08 -5.43
N ASP A 32 -0.77 -2.67 -5.87
CA ASP A 32 -0.73 -3.96 -6.53
C ASP A 32 0.35 -4.82 -5.88
N ASP A 33 0.01 -6.09 -5.63
CA ASP A 33 0.93 -7.13 -5.16
C ASP A 33 1.43 -7.94 -6.36
N TYR A 34 2.74 -8.03 -6.51
CA TYR A 34 3.39 -8.81 -7.57
C TYR A 34 4.04 -10.07 -6.99
N GLU A 35 4.37 -11.03 -7.84
CA GLU A 35 5.03 -12.26 -7.39
C GLU A 35 6.31 -11.97 -6.59
N GLY A 36 6.46 -12.68 -5.46
CA GLY A 36 7.55 -12.49 -4.52
C GLY A 36 7.20 -11.48 -3.43
N GLU A 37 8.16 -10.61 -3.10
CA GLU A 37 8.05 -9.66 -1.98
C GLU A 37 7.92 -8.22 -2.50
N GLN A 38 7.17 -7.99 -3.58
CA GLN A 38 7.14 -6.68 -4.26
C GLN A 38 5.75 -6.07 -4.29
N LEU A 39 5.66 -4.82 -3.81
CA LEU A 39 4.45 -4.00 -3.87
C LEU A 39 4.67 -2.78 -4.76
N GLN A 40 3.72 -2.51 -5.67
CA GLN A 40 3.58 -1.20 -6.29
C GLN A 40 2.55 -0.39 -5.51
N ILE A 41 2.92 0.82 -5.10
CA ILE A 41 2.03 1.72 -4.36
C ILE A 41 1.98 3.06 -5.09
N LYS A 42 0.76 3.49 -5.47
CA LYS A 42 0.49 4.80 -6.07
C LYS A 42 -0.21 5.68 -5.05
N PHE A 43 0.43 6.77 -4.67
CA PHE A 43 -0.14 7.75 -3.75
C PHE A 43 -1.03 8.76 -4.50
N GLU A 44 -2.01 9.34 -3.81
CA GLU A 44 -2.88 10.37 -4.39
C GLU A 44 -2.12 11.63 -4.85
N ASP A 45 -0.92 11.88 -4.32
CA ASP A 45 -0.04 12.99 -4.74
C ASP A 45 0.69 12.72 -6.06
N GLY A 46 0.42 11.60 -6.72
CA GLY A 46 1.03 11.19 -7.99
C GLY A 46 2.33 10.40 -7.85
N THR A 47 2.88 10.27 -6.64
CA THR A 47 4.09 9.48 -6.41
C THR A 47 3.79 7.99 -6.59
N THR A 48 4.60 7.30 -7.40
CA THR A 48 4.55 5.85 -7.55
C THR A 48 5.85 5.24 -7.06
N VAL A 49 5.76 4.20 -6.23
CA VAL A 49 6.92 3.45 -5.74
C VAL A 49 6.75 1.97 -6.01
N LEU A 50 7.86 1.31 -6.32
CA LEU A 50 8.00 -0.14 -6.33
C LEU A 50 8.92 -0.51 -5.17
N VAL A 51 8.42 -1.28 -4.21
CA VAL A 51 9.11 -1.49 -2.95
C VAL A 51 9.04 -2.94 -2.51
N ASN A 52 10.05 -3.39 -1.77
CA ASN A 52 9.95 -4.66 -1.07
C ASN A 52 8.89 -4.58 0.04
N SER A 53 8.03 -5.60 0.15
CA SER A 53 6.94 -5.71 1.13
C SER A 53 7.41 -5.43 2.57
N THR A 54 8.62 -5.84 2.94
CA THR A 54 9.20 -5.63 4.29
C THR A 54 9.46 -4.16 4.63
N ASN A 55 9.45 -3.26 3.64
CA ASN A 55 9.61 -1.82 3.80
C ASN A 55 8.29 -1.05 3.71
N ALA A 56 7.15 -1.74 3.61
CA ALA A 56 5.84 -1.13 3.45
C ALA A 56 4.84 -1.62 4.51
N VAL A 57 3.98 -0.71 4.95
CA VAL A 57 2.80 -1.05 5.76
C VAL A 57 1.59 -0.39 5.12
N LEU A 58 0.54 -1.16 4.89
CA LEU A 58 -0.73 -0.71 4.33
C LEU A 58 -1.80 -0.63 5.43
N PHE A 59 -2.61 0.42 5.43
CA PHE A 59 -3.65 0.66 6.43
C PHE A 59 -5.02 0.87 5.77
N VAL A 60 -6.06 0.33 6.39
CA VAL A 60 -7.45 0.63 6.03
C VAL A 60 -7.82 2.03 6.53
N ASP A 61 -7.44 2.32 7.78
CA ASP A 61 -7.74 3.58 8.48
C ASP A 61 -6.63 4.61 8.33
N PRO A 62 -6.92 5.91 8.57
CA PRO A 62 -5.91 6.95 8.63
C PRO A 62 -4.78 6.62 9.61
N ILE A 63 -3.56 6.92 9.20
CA ILE A 63 -2.36 6.83 10.03
C ILE A 63 -2.46 7.80 11.20
N LYS A 64 -2.27 7.30 12.43
CA LYS A 64 -2.19 8.10 13.66
C LYS A 64 -0.81 8.73 13.86
#